data_AF-U6MHA1-F1
#
_entry.id   AF-U6MHA1-F1
#
_cell.length_a   1.000
_cell.length_b   1.000
_cell.length_c   1.000
_cell.angle_alpha   90.00
_cell.angle_beta   90.00
_cell.angle_gamma   90.00
#
_symmetry.space_group_name_H-M   'P 1'
#
loop_
_entity.id
_entity.type
_entity.pdbx_description
1 polymer ?
#
loop_
_entity_poly.entity_id
_entity_poly.type
_entity_poly.pdbx_seq_one_letter_code
_entity_poly.pdbx_strand_id
1 'polypeptide(L)'
;MAHVGLLACCAGLLASAAAPHFSSALSLRSGTAAPQQNSLSTNLFAFSQDLLRSTTPPQADEKTEDCLEIINKLRKENLKDLLGTLTKAGDEEVTASLKENEIQDPEEPTAASIAAKLAGSDVQTCESGKSANATTYPGLVIPFAYDTEFNCNTLIQETYTAGLNHLKQSNFDPSTGTYNLENAPFNNVDASNVAFLLSEKSKKVSCAATKDCKAGHDVLFCYFIEPLQEGEKPFTPELYNALWGLETDTAFISVPSVATVLLVSALIIWT
;
A
#
# COMPACT_ATOMS: atom_id res chain seq x y z
N MET A 1 -13.75 2.64 68.52
CA MET A 1 -14.56 3.88 68.49
C MET A 1 -15.03 4.04 67.04
N ALA A 2 -16.26 3.63 66.70
CA ALA A 2 -17.49 4.45 66.69
C ALA A 2 -17.35 5.68 65.75
N HIS A 3 -18.25 6.02 64.83
CA HIS A 3 -19.53 5.52 64.35
C HIS A 3 -19.86 6.28 63.02
N VAL A 4 -20.47 5.59 62.04
CA VAL A 4 -21.68 5.97 61.27
C VAL A 4 -21.73 7.22 60.36
N GLY A 5 -22.20 6.97 59.13
CA GLY A 5 -22.80 7.96 58.21
C GLY A 5 -23.38 7.33 56.92
N LEU A 6 -24.55 6.69 57.04
CA LEU A 6 -25.53 6.33 55.99
C LEU A 6 -25.95 7.58 55.15
N LEU A 7 -26.58 7.61 53.96
CA LEU A 7 -27.48 6.75 53.16
C LEU A 7 -27.78 7.49 51.82
N ALA A 8 -28.05 6.75 50.73
CA ALA A 8 -29.15 6.96 49.76
C ALA A 8 -28.89 6.09 48.51
N CYS A 9 -29.45 4.87 48.41
CA CYS A 9 -30.76 4.56 47.81
C CYS A 9 -30.94 5.01 46.36
N CYS A 10 -30.89 4.05 45.42
CA CYS A 10 -32.01 3.81 44.50
C CYS A 10 -31.96 2.35 44.03
N ALA A 11 -33.07 1.65 44.28
CA ALA A 11 -33.33 0.27 43.94
C ALA A 11 -34.46 0.20 42.89
N GLY A 12 -34.48 -0.90 42.12
CA GLY A 12 -35.62 -1.36 41.31
C GLY A 12 -35.63 -0.82 39.87
N LEU A 13 -36.00 -1.58 38.84
CA LEU A 13 -36.85 -2.76 38.80
C LEU A 13 -36.61 -3.60 37.53
N LEU A 14 -36.85 -4.91 37.70
CA LEU A 14 -36.93 -5.98 36.71
C LEU A 14 -38.06 -5.76 35.69
N ALA A 15 -37.85 -6.22 34.45
CA ALA A 15 -38.91 -6.84 33.65
C ALA A 15 -38.32 -7.75 32.56
N SER A 16 -38.45 -9.05 32.77
CA SER A 16 -38.44 -10.07 31.71
C SER A 16 -39.73 -9.96 30.90
N ALA A 17 -39.65 -10.12 29.58
CA ALA A 17 -40.81 -10.46 28.75
C ALA A 17 -40.39 -11.47 27.68
N ALA A 18 -41.19 -12.53 27.62
CA ALA A 18 -40.98 -13.76 26.89
C ALA A 18 -41.17 -13.62 25.37
N ALA A 19 -40.52 -14.52 24.63
CA ALA A 19 -40.86 -14.83 23.25
C ALA A 19 -42.31 -15.36 23.12
N PRO A 20 -42.85 -15.32 21.89
CA PRO A 20 -43.55 -16.48 21.39
C PRO A 20 -43.00 -16.92 20.04
N HIS A 21 -42.62 -18.20 20.01
CA HIS A 21 -42.53 -19.00 18.79
C HIS A 21 -43.91 -19.09 18.15
N PHE A 22 -44.00 -18.80 16.86
CA PHE A 22 -45.12 -19.23 16.04
C PHE A 22 -44.61 -20.22 14.99
N SER A 23 -44.71 -21.50 15.34
CA SER A 23 -44.80 -22.59 14.37
C SER A 23 -46.24 -22.65 13.87
N SER A 24 -46.46 -22.34 12.60
CA SER A 24 -47.69 -22.72 11.90
C SER A 24 -47.42 -23.98 11.10
N ALA A 25 -47.69 -25.13 11.72
CA ALA A 25 -47.84 -26.39 11.02
C ALA A 25 -49.21 -26.37 10.32
N LEU A 26 -49.21 -26.30 8.98
CA LEU A 26 -50.39 -26.62 8.19
C LEU A 26 -50.22 -28.02 7.61
N SER A 27 -50.83 -28.98 8.30
CA SER A 27 -51.12 -30.31 7.77
C SER A 27 -52.43 -30.22 6.98
N LEU A 28 -52.35 -30.36 5.65
CA LEU A 28 -53.51 -30.65 4.80
C LEU A 28 -53.17 -31.80 3.87
N ARG A 29 -53.54 -32.98 4.33
CA ARG A 29 -54.24 -34.05 3.59
C ARG A 29 -53.77 -34.33 2.15
N SER A 30 -53.07 -35.44 1.99
CA SER A 30 -52.85 -36.13 0.72
C SER A 30 -54.19 -36.44 0.03
N GLY A 31 -54.31 -36.03 -1.23
CA GLY A 31 -55.30 -36.51 -2.17
C GLY A 31 -54.59 -37.02 -3.42
N THR A 32 -54.69 -38.32 -3.66
CA THR A 32 -54.26 -38.97 -4.90
C THR A 32 -55.28 -38.68 -6.02
N ALA A 33 -54.84 -37.95 -7.05
CA ALA A 33 -55.45 -38.00 -8.38
C ALA A 33 -54.35 -37.69 -9.43
N ALA A 34 -54.02 -38.70 -10.24
CA ALA A 34 -53.23 -38.55 -11.47
C ALA A 34 -54.17 -38.16 -12.64
N PRO A 35 -53.65 -38.00 -13.86
CA PRO A 35 -52.83 -36.90 -14.34
C PRO A 35 -53.59 -36.11 -15.43
N GLN A 36 -53.41 -34.79 -15.51
CA GLN A 36 -53.94 -34.03 -16.64
C GLN A 36 -52.81 -33.19 -17.24
N GLN A 37 -52.38 -33.61 -18.43
CA GLN A 37 -51.56 -32.81 -19.31
C GLN A 37 -52.22 -31.44 -19.49
N ASN A 38 -51.52 -30.39 -19.09
CA ASN A 38 -51.70 -29.07 -19.66
C ASN A 38 -50.33 -28.40 -19.73
N SER A 39 -49.97 -28.03 -20.95
CA SER A 39 -48.77 -27.29 -21.30
C SER A 39 -48.77 -25.97 -20.55
N LEU A 40 -47.87 -25.83 -19.59
CA LEU A 40 -47.42 -24.54 -19.12
C LEU A 40 -45.93 -24.49 -19.40
N SER A 41 -45.58 -23.68 -20.40
CA SER A 41 -44.21 -23.29 -20.71
C SER A 41 -43.62 -22.61 -19.48
N THR A 42 -42.98 -23.40 -18.62
CA THR A 42 -42.03 -22.88 -17.64
C THR A 42 -40.89 -22.28 -18.45
N ASN A 43 -40.85 -20.95 -18.52
CA ASN A 43 -39.60 -20.23 -18.73
C ASN A 43 -38.70 -20.61 -17.54
N LEU A 44 -37.99 -21.73 -17.66
CA LEU A 44 -36.71 -21.87 -17.01
C LEU A 44 -35.90 -20.68 -17.53
N PHE A 45 -35.74 -19.67 -16.69
CA PHE A 45 -34.67 -18.71 -16.85
C PHE A 45 -33.37 -19.52 -16.83
N ALA A 46 -32.93 -19.87 -18.04
CA ALA A 46 -31.62 -20.41 -18.29
C ALA A 46 -30.62 -19.31 -17.93
N PHE A 47 -30.18 -19.30 -16.68
CA PHE A 47 -28.96 -18.64 -16.19
C PHE A 47 -27.71 -19.30 -16.80
N SER A 48 -27.72 -19.54 -18.10
CA SER A 48 -26.67 -20.25 -18.83
C SER A 48 -26.42 -19.62 -20.20
N GLN A 49 -26.53 -18.29 -20.26
CA GLN A 49 -26.00 -17.48 -21.36
C GLN A 49 -24.73 -16.68 -20.99
N ASP A 50 -24.26 -16.74 -19.75
CA ASP A 50 -23.08 -15.98 -19.30
C ASP A 50 -21.72 -16.64 -19.64
N LEU A 51 -21.73 -17.84 -20.23
CA LEU A 51 -20.50 -18.61 -20.51
C LEU A 51 -19.76 -18.20 -21.80
N LEU A 52 -20.19 -17.14 -22.48
CA LEU A 52 -19.48 -16.56 -23.63
C LEU A 52 -19.41 -15.03 -23.53
N ARG A 53 -19.32 -14.49 -22.31
CA ARG A 53 -18.88 -13.10 -22.18
C ARG A 53 -17.38 -13.09 -22.51
N SER A 54 -17.05 -12.63 -23.72
CA SER A 54 -15.67 -12.27 -24.05
C SER A 54 -15.25 -11.23 -23.03
N THR A 55 -14.48 -11.63 -22.02
CA THR A 55 -13.92 -10.73 -21.03
C THR A 55 -12.84 -9.93 -21.72
N THR A 56 -13.04 -8.63 -21.81
CA THR A 56 -12.06 -7.71 -22.39
C THR A 56 -11.21 -7.17 -21.24
N PRO A 57 -9.89 -7.38 -21.22
CA PRO A 57 -9.03 -6.79 -20.20
C PRO A 57 -9.10 -5.25 -20.22
N PRO A 58 -8.88 -4.58 -19.09
CA PRO A 58 -8.77 -3.13 -19.05
C PRO A 58 -7.54 -2.67 -19.83
N GLN A 59 -7.59 -1.43 -20.31
CA GLN A 59 -6.49 -0.74 -20.96
C GLN A 59 -5.79 0.22 -19.99
N ALA A 60 -4.48 0.36 -20.17
CA ALA A 60 -3.67 1.33 -19.44
C ALA A 60 -3.02 2.34 -20.38
N ASP A 61 -2.97 3.59 -19.94
CA ASP A 61 -2.24 4.67 -20.60
C ASP A 61 -0.90 4.89 -19.93
N GLU A 62 0.09 5.28 -20.73
CA GLU A 62 1.37 5.77 -20.22
C GLU A 62 1.14 7.06 -19.40
N LYS A 63 1.76 7.13 -18.22
CA LYS A 63 1.63 8.22 -17.25
C LYS A 63 2.97 8.67 -16.68
N THR A 64 4.09 8.27 -17.30
CA THR A 64 5.41 8.55 -16.74
C THR A 64 5.65 10.04 -16.64
N GLU A 65 5.33 10.82 -17.67
CA GLU A 65 5.57 12.27 -17.64
C GLU A 65 4.74 12.96 -16.56
N ASP A 66 3.46 12.61 -16.45
CA ASP A 66 2.54 13.14 -15.43
C ASP A 66 3.01 12.83 -14.00
N CYS A 67 3.57 11.64 -13.78
CA CYS A 67 3.97 11.17 -12.45
C CYS A 67 5.44 11.51 -12.10
N LEU A 68 6.33 11.60 -13.08
CA LEU A 68 7.78 11.75 -12.87
C LEU A 68 8.15 13.04 -12.15
N GLU A 69 7.49 14.15 -12.48
CA GLU A 69 7.71 15.43 -11.81
C GLU A 69 7.37 15.32 -10.31
N ILE A 70 6.23 14.70 -9.99
CA ILE A 70 5.78 14.51 -8.61
C ILE A 70 6.72 13.59 -7.84
N ILE A 71 7.12 12.46 -8.43
CA ILE A 71 8.06 11.51 -7.80
C ILE A 71 9.38 12.22 -7.51
N ASN A 72 9.93 12.96 -8.49
CA ASN A 72 11.18 13.68 -8.29
C ASN A 72 11.07 14.82 -7.29
N LYS A 73 9.91 15.47 -7.22
CA LYS A 73 9.62 16.47 -6.18
C LYS A 73 9.68 15.83 -4.80
N LEU A 74 9.00 14.71 -4.58
CA LEU A 74 9.02 13.99 -3.29
C LEU A 74 10.40 13.43 -2.93
N ARG A 75 11.18 12.99 -3.92
CA ARG A 75 12.57 12.50 -3.71
C ARG A 75 13.55 13.63 -3.33
N LYS A 76 13.23 14.88 -3.65
CA LYS A 76 14.04 16.06 -3.31
C LYS A 76 13.58 16.71 -2.01
N GLU A 77 12.28 16.92 -1.90
CA GLU A 77 11.66 17.54 -0.74
C GLU A 77 11.93 16.67 0.50
N ASN A 78 12.54 17.28 1.53
CA ASN A 78 12.88 16.67 2.82
C ASN A 78 14.11 15.75 2.86
N LEU A 79 14.81 15.53 1.74
CA LEU A 79 15.86 14.50 1.66
C LEU A 79 17.26 15.04 1.39
N LYS A 80 17.51 16.34 1.52
CA LYS A 80 18.85 16.99 1.41
C LYS A 80 19.66 16.50 0.19
N ASP A 81 19.00 16.29 -0.95
CA ASP A 81 19.60 15.76 -2.19
C ASP A 81 20.28 14.37 -2.06
N LEU A 82 19.91 13.58 -1.05
CA LEU A 82 20.41 12.21 -0.86
C LEU A 82 19.96 11.26 -1.99
N LEU A 83 18.84 11.57 -2.63
CA LEU A 83 18.33 10.81 -3.77
C LEU A 83 18.64 11.51 -5.10
N GLY A 84 19.16 10.72 -6.04
CA GLY A 84 19.27 11.14 -7.44
C GLY A 84 17.91 11.38 -8.10
N THR A 85 17.89 12.28 -9.08
CA THR A 85 16.73 12.54 -9.94
C THR A 85 16.50 11.36 -10.88
N LEU A 86 15.27 10.87 -10.94
CA LEU A 86 14.84 9.83 -11.88
C LEU A 86 14.59 10.42 -13.27
N THR A 87 14.84 9.62 -14.29
CA THR A 87 14.48 9.92 -15.68
C THR A 87 13.46 8.91 -16.21
N LYS A 88 12.83 9.20 -17.35
CA LYS A 88 11.88 8.29 -17.99
C LYS A 88 12.61 7.06 -18.55
N ALA A 89 12.10 5.87 -18.25
CA ALA A 89 12.50 4.63 -18.90
C ALA A 89 11.64 4.38 -20.15
N GLY A 90 12.26 3.84 -21.20
CA GLY A 90 11.52 3.35 -22.37
C GLY A 90 10.97 1.93 -22.16
N ASP A 91 9.93 1.54 -22.91
CA ASP A 91 9.30 0.22 -22.80
C ASP A 91 10.27 -0.94 -23.08
N GLU A 92 11.25 -0.74 -23.98
CA GLU A 92 12.31 -1.72 -24.25
C GLU A 92 13.21 -1.93 -23.02
N GLU A 93 13.53 -0.86 -22.30
CA GLU A 93 14.34 -0.92 -21.07
C GLU A 93 13.57 -1.61 -19.94
N VAL A 94 12.27 -1.29 -19.81
CA VAL A 94 11.34 -1.93 -18.86
C VAL A 94 11.25 -3.42 -19.14
N THR A 95 10.99 -3.79 -20.39
CA THR A 95 10.87 -5.18 -20.83
C THR A 95 12.16 -5.96 -20.58
N ALA A 96 13.31 -5.40 -20.94
CA ALA A 96 14.61 -6.03 -20.71
C ALA A 96 14.88 -6.25 -19.22
N SER A 97 14.64 -5.23 -18.40
CA SER A 97 14.84 -5.30 -16.95
C SER A 97 13.90 -6.31 -16.28
N LEU A 98 12.62 -6.36 -16.66
CA LEU A 98 11.67 -7.33 -16.11
C LEU A 98 12.04 -8.77 -16.48
N LYS A 99 12.46 -9.00 -17.73
CA LYS A 99 12.94 -10.32 -18.19
C LYS A 99 14.21 -10.77 -17.47
N GLU A 100 15.13 -9.86 -17.17
CA GLU A 100 16.32 -10.14 -16.36
C GLU A 100 15.96 -10.56 -14.92
N ASN A 101 14.85 -10.06 -14.39
CA ASN A 101 14.31 -10.44 -13.09
C ASN A 101 13.30 -11.60 -13.17
N GLU A 102 13.34 -12.39 -14.25
CA GLU A 102 12.48 -13.57 -14.47
C GLU A 102 10.96 -13.28 -14.54
N ILE A 103 10.57 -12.01 -14.77
CA ILE A 103 9.18 -11.59 -14.94
C ILE A 103 8.87 -11.54 -16.43
N GLN A 104 8.12 -12.54 -16.91
CA GLN A 104 7.79 -12.72 -18.33
C GLN A 104 6.30 -12.75 -18.63
N ASP A 105 5.43 -12.65 -17.61
CA ASP A 105 3.99 -12.48 -17.79
C ASP A 105 3.64 -11.02 -17.48
N PRO A 106 3.04 -10.26 -18.41
CA PRO A 106 2.64 -10.66 -19.76
C PRO A 106 3.83 -10.82 -20.73
N GLU A 107 3.63 -11.51 -21.86
CA GLU A 107 4.66 -11.92 -22.85
C GLU A 107 5.57 -10.76 -23.33
N GLU A 108 5.05 -9.54 -23.26
CA GLU A 108 5.78 -8.27 -23.42
C GLU A 108 5.46 -7.36 -22.22
N PRO A 109 6.20 -7.52 -21.10
CA PRO A 109 5.86 -6.84 -19.87
C PRO A 109 6.34 -5.38 -19.95
N THR A 110 5.38 -4.47 -20.03
CA THR A 110 5.56 -3.02 -19.94
C THR A 110 4.80 -2.51 -18.73
N ALA A 111 5.02 -1.24 -18.34
CA ALA A 111 4.25 -0.66 -17.24
C ALA A 111 2.73 -0.71 -17.52
N ALA A 112 2.32 -0.47 -18.77
CA ALA A 112 0.92 -0.49 -19.18
C ALA A 112 0.32 -1.90 -19.15
N SER A 113 1.02 -2.90 -19.70
CA SER A 113 0.49 -4.28 -19.71
C SER A 113 0.42 -4.88 -18.30
N ILE A 114 1.35 -4.49 -17.41
CA ILE A 114 1.31 -4.85 -15.99
C ILE A 114 0.16 -4.14 -15.25
N ALA A 115 -0.03 -2.83 -15.44
CA ALA A 115 -1.14 -2.11 -14.82
C ALA A 115 -2.50 -2.73 -15.17
N ALA A 116 -2.71 -3.05 -16.46
CA ALA A 116 -3.91 -3.76 -16.93
C ALA A 116 -4.08 -5.11 -16.23
N LYS A 117 -3.01 -5.91 -16.18
CA LYS A 117 -3.03 -7.24 -15.53
C LYS A 117 -3.34 -7.15 -14.03
N LEU A 118 -2.79 -6.15 -13.34
CA LEU A 118 -3.04 -5.88 -11.93
C LEU A 118 -4.50 -5.48 -11.66
N ALA A 119 -5.12 -4.72 -12.56
CA ALA A 119 -6.52 -4.33 -12.45
C ALA A 119 -7.48 -5.52 -12.64
N GLY A 120 -7.18 -6.44 -13.56
CA GLY A 120 -7.93 -7.67 -13.74
C GLY A 120 -8.03 -8.13 -15.19
N SER A 121 -8.94 -9.06 -15.43
CA SER A 121 -9.17 -9.68 -16.74
C SER A 121 -10.43 -9.18 -17.46
N ASP A 122 -11.33 -8.50 -16.73
CA ASP A 122 -12.56 -7.93 -17.27
C ASP A 122 -12.70 -6.45 -16.88
N VAL A 123 -12.72 -5.59 -17.91
CA VAL A 123 -12.94 -4.14 -17.81
C VAL A 123 -14.28 -3.80 -17.13
N GLN A 124 -15.26 -4.71 -17.12
CA GLN A 124 -16.52 -4.49 -16.42
C GLN A 124 -16.37 -4.52 -14.90
N THR A 125 -15.39 -5.26 -14.37
CA THR A 125 -15.26 -5.53 -12.94
C THR A 125 -13.95 -5.06 -12.32
N CYS A 126 -12.84 -5.10 -13.07
CA CYS A 126 -11.49 -4.85 -12.57
C CYS A 126 -11.29 -5.46 -11.17
N GLU A 127 -11.60 -6.76 -11.10
CA GLU A 127 -11.83 -7.53 -9.88
C GLU A 127 -10.60 -7.61 -8.98
N SER A 128 -9.41 -7.52 -9.58
CA SER A 128 -8.13 -7.62 -8.90
C SER A 128 -7.61 -6.26 -8.43
N GLY A 129 -8.03 -5.16 -9.06
CA GLY A 129 -7.44 -3.84 -8.89
C GLY A 129 -7.41 -3.39 -7.44
N LYS A 130 -8.47 -3.65 -6.67
CA LYS A 130 -8.56 -3.22 -5.26
C LYS A 130 -7.46 -3.85 -4.38
N SER A 131 -7.05 -5.07 -4.71
CA SER A 131 -6.05 -5.83 -3.94
C SER A 131 -4.67 -5.82 -4.61
N ALA A 132 -4.52 -5.05 -5.70
CA ALA A 132 -3.26 -4.96 -6.43
C ALA A 132 -2.14 -4.47 -5.52
N ASN A 133 -0.99 -5.14 -5.61
CA ASN A 133 0.20 -4.87 -4.82
C ASN A 133 1.45 -5.36 -5.58
N ALA A 134 2.62 -5.21 -4.97
CA ALA A 134 3.90 -5.49 -5.61
C ALA A 134 4.36 -6.96 -5.54
N THR A 135 3.50 -7.90 -5.10
CA THR A 135 3.90 -9.32 -4.89
C THR A 135 4.32 -9.99 -6.19
N THR A 136 3.57 -9.77 -7.26
CA THR A 136 3.87 -10.35 -8.58
C THR A 136 4.80 -9.47 -9.40
N TYR A 137 4.64 -8.15 -9.26
CA TYR A 137 5.35 -7.14 -10.06
C TYR A 137 6.01 -6.12 -9.14
N PRO A 138 7.35 -6.11 -9.03
CA PRO A 138 8.03 -5.18 -8.15
C PRO A 138 7.90 -3.77 -8.72
N GLY A 139 7.41 -2.85 -7.89
CA GLY A 139 7.19 -1.47 -8.26
C GLY A 139 6.22 -0.79 -7.31
N LEU A 140 5.96 0.49 -7.58
CA LEU A 140 4.88 1.20 -6.91
C LEU A 140 3.55 0.75 -7.53
N VAL A 141 2.59 0.39 -6.68
CA VAL A 141 1.24 -0.04 -7.06
C VAL A 141 0.22 0.71 -6.23
N ILE A 142 -0.63 1.51 -6.88
CA ILE A 142 -1.68 2.29 -6.22
C ILE A 142 -3.03 1.95 -6.84
N PRO A 143 -3.87 1.15 -6.15
CA PRO A 143 -5.28 1.01 -6.47
C PRO A 143 -6.04 2.33 -6.27
N PHE A 144 -6.94 2.68 -7.18
CA PHE A 144 -7.85 3.81 -7.03
C PHE A 144 -9.23 3.49 -7.60
N ALA A 145 -10.29 4.12 -7.08
CA ALA A 145 -11.65 3.80 -7.49
C ALA A 145 -11.89 4.21 -8.96
N TYR A 146 -12.62 3.37 -9.70
CA TYR A 146 -12.83 3.54 -11.15
C TYR A 146 -13.52 4.85 -11.56
N ASP A 147 -14.25 5.47 -10.63
CA ASP A 147 -14.98 6.72 -10.82
C ASP A 147 -14.17 7.96 -10.38
N THR A 148 -12.93 7.76 -9.94
CA THR A 148 -12.03 8.83 -9.53
C THR A 148 -11.27 9.39 -10.74
N GLU A 149 -11.22 10.72 -10.86
CA GLU A 149 -10.39 11.37 -11.86
C GLU A 149 -8.91 11.08 -11.59
N PHE A 150 -8.20 10.55 -12.59
CA PHE A 150 -6.80 10.21 -12.46
C PHE A 150 -5.96 11.47 -12.18
N ASN A 151 -5.20 11.43 -11.09
CA ASN A 151 -4.30 12.52 -10.71
C ASN A 151 -3.04 11.97 -10.02
N CYS A 152 -1.91 11.93 -10.75
CA CYS A 152 -0.63 11.44 -10.22
C CYS A 152 -0.24 12.12 -8.91
N ASN A 153 -0.42 13.44 -8.79
CA ASN A 153 -0.05 14.17 -7.58
C ASN A 153 -0.82 13.67 -6.36
N THR A 154 -2.14 13.55 -6.49
CA THR A 154 -3.03 13.12 -5.40
C THR A 154 -2.70 11.69 -5.00
N LEU A 155 -2.69 10.76 -5.96
CA LEU A 155 -2.43 9.34 -5.71
C LEU A 155 -1.07 9.10 -5.04
N ILE A 156 -0.01 9.71 -5.58
CA ILE A 156 1.35 9.52 -5.07
C ILE A 156 1.53 10.20 -3.70
N GLN A 157 0.99 11.40 -3.48
CA GLN A 157 1.09 12.08 -2.18
C GLN A 157 0.32 11.33 -1.08
N GLU A 158 -0.85 10.80 -1.38
CA GLU A 158 -1.66 10.02 -0.43
C GLU A 158 -0.94 8.74 -0.03
N THR A 159 -0.48 7.93 -0.99
CA THR A 159 0.25 6.69 -0.65
C THR A 159 1.57 7.00 0.06
N TYR A 160 2.29 8.05 -0.33
CA TYR A 160 3.53 8.45 0.32
C TYR A 160 3.30 8.83 1.78
N THR A 161 2.27 9.64 2.05
CA THR A 161 1.92 10.08 3.41
C THR A 161 1.44 8.91 4.26
N ALA A 162 0.55 8.06 3.73
CA ALA A 162 0.06 6.87 4.41
C ALA A 162 1.19 5.89 4.74
N GLY A 163 2.09 5.66 3.77
CA GLY A 163 3.22 4.75 3.92
C GLY A 163 4.24 5.23 4.94
N LEU A 164 4.59 6.52 4.93
CA LEU A 164 5.45 7.11 5.97
C LEU A 164 4.84 6.97 7.36
N ASN A 165 3.55 7.28 7.50
CA ASN A 165 2.85 7.10 8.77
C ASN A 165 2.88 5.64 9.24
N HIS A 166 2.69 4.69 8.32
CA HIS A 166 2.75 3.26 8.63
C HIS A 166 4.15 2.80 9.06
N LEU A 167 5.20 3.25 8.36
CA LEU A 167 6.60 2.98 8.71
C LEU A 167 6.93 3.50 10.11
N LYS A 168 6.46 4.70 10.44
CA LYS A 168 6.65 5.32 11.76
C LYS A 168 5.93 4.53 12.86
N GLN A 169 4.68 4.17 12.64
CA GLN A 169 3.88 3.39 13.61
C GLN A 169 4.47 1.99 13.85
N SER A 170 5.09 1.42 12.82
CA SER A 170 5.75 0.11 12.89
C SER A 170 7.11 0.15 13.58
N ASN A 171 7.63 1.33 13.94
CA ASN A 171 8.97 1.54 14.49
C ASN A 171 10.06 0.86 13.62
N PHE A 172 9.96 1.01 12.30
CA PHE A 172 10.93 0.42 11.38
C PHE A 172 12.35 0.94 11.65
N ASP A 173 13.32 0.02 11.76
CA ASP A 173 14.74 0.34 11.92
C ASP A 173 15.46 0.20 10.56
N PRO A 174 15.90 1.31 9.93
CA PRO A 174 16.60 1.25 8.64
C PRO A 174 18.00 0.62 8.71
N SER A 175 18.58 0.46 9.90
CA SER A 175 19.92 -0.12 10.06
C SER A 175 19.92 -1.65 9.89
N THR A 176 18.83 -2.30 10.28
CA THR A 176 18.66 -3.76 10.28
C THR A 176 17.52 -4.25 9.39
N GLY A 177 16.54 -3.40 9.08
CA GLY A 177 15.36 -3.74 8.31
C GLY A 177 15.64 -3.99 6.83
N THR A 178 14.93 -4.96 6.27
CA THR A 178 14.97 -5.33 4.86
C THR A 178 13.58 -5.27 4.25
N TYR A 179 13.51 -5.06 2.94
CA TYR A 179 12.27 -5.10 2.19
C TYR A 179 11.77 -6.55 2.05
N ASN A 180 10.52 -6.80 2.45
CA ASN A 180 9.89 -8.11 2.35
C ASN A 180 8.36 -7.92 2.39
N LEU A 181 7.67 -8.32 1.32
CA LEU A 181 6.23 -8.13 1.15
C LEU A 181 5.35 -9.04 2.01
N GLU A 182 5.90 -10.11 2.56
CA GLU A 182 5.17 -11.02 3.46
C GLU A 182 5.17 -10.52 4.91
N ASN A 183 6.11 -9.63 5.26
CA ASN A 183 6.35 -9.19 6.61
C ASN A 183 6.09 -7.69 6.80
N ALA A 184 5.70 -7.31 8.01
CA ALA A 184 5.60 -5.89 8.37
C ALA A 184 6.99 -5.23 8.32
N PRO A 185 7.08 -3.95 7.90
CA PRO A 185 5.97 -3.08 7.54
C PRO A 185 5.54 -3.16 6.06
N PHE A 186 6.28 -3.88 5.21
CA PHE A 186 6.11 -3.80 3.76
C PHE A 186 5.00 -4.70 3.20
N ASN A 187 4.38 -5.55 4.02
CA ASN A 187 3.10 -6.17 3.70
C ASN A 187 1.94 -5.15 3.62
N ASN A 188 2.16 -3.90 4.03
CA ASN A 188 1.28 -2.77 3.73
C ASN A 188 1.69 -2.11 2.40
N VAL A 189 0.72 -1.96 1.47
CA VAL A 189 0.97 -1.44 0.13
C VAL A 189 1.55 -0.03 0.12
N ASP A 190 1.10 0.85 1.01
CA ASP A 190 1.60 2.23 1.07
C ASP A 190 3.04 2.29 1.57
N ALA A 191 3.39 1.49 2.59
CA ALA A 191 4.77 1.37 3.06
C ALA A 191 5.69 0.76 2.00
N SER A 192 5.21 -0.24 1.25
CA SER A 192 5.90 -0.78 0.08
C SER A 192 6.12 0.28 -1.00
N ASN A 193 5.10 1.09 -1.31
CA ASN A 193 5.20 2.18 -2.28
C ASN A 193 6.25 3.21 -1.88
N VAL A 194 6.34 3.56 -0.58
CA VAL A 194 7.39 4.45 -0.06
C VAL A 194 8.79 3.84 -0.26
N ALA A 195 8.96 2.52 -0.07
CA ALA A 195 10.23 1.85 -0.31
C ALA A 195 10.70 2.00 -1.76
N PHE A 196 9.80 1.85 -2.75
CA PHE A 196 10.14 2.09 -4.16
C PHE A 196 10.40 3.57 -4.45
N LEU A 197 9.54 4.47 -3.98
CA LEU A 197 9.68 5.92 -4.21
C LEU A 197 11.02 6.46 -3.71
N LEU A 198 11.53 5.93 -2.61
CA LEU A 198 12.74 6.41 -1.96
C LEU A 198 13.96 5.52 -2.18
N SER A 199 13.85 4.46 -2.99
CA SER A 199 15.00 3.61 -3.31
C SER A 199 16.09 4.41 -4.03
N GLU A 200 17.33 4.26 -3.56
CA GLU A 200 18.52 4.85 -4.18
C GLU A 200 18.99 4.10 -5.44
N LYS A 201 18.57 2.83 -5.59
CA LYS A 201 19.02 1.94 -6.67
C LYS A 201 18.64 2.49 -8.04
N SER A 202 17.35 2.72 -8.23
CA SER A 202 16.82 3.03 -9.55
C SER A 202 17.11 4.46 -9.97
N LYS A 203 17.48 4.62 -11.25
CA LYS A 203 17.70 5.93 -11.90
C LYS A 203 16.67 6.27 -12.97
N LYS A 204 15.83 5.29 -13.32
CA LYS A 204 14.76 5.45 -14.30
C LYS A 204 13.47 4.83 -13.82
N VAL A 205 12.36 5.39 -14.28
CA VAL A 205 11.01 4.92 -13.97
C VAL A 205 10.12 4.98 -15.21
N SER A 206 9.21 4.03 -15.34
CA SER A 206 8.10 4.06 -16.30
C SER A 206 6.80 3.81 -15.55
N CYS A 207 5.77 4.62 -15.82
CA CYS A 207 4.48 4.53 -15.15
C CYS A 207 3.34 4.40 -16.15
N ALA A 208 2.31 3.68 -15.75
CA ALA A 208 1.06 3.60 -16.48
C ALA A 208 -0.12 3.45 -15.52
N ALA A 209 -1.30 3.88 -15.95
CA ALA A 209 -2.52 3.72 -15.18
C ALA A 209 -3.65 3.16 -16.04
N THR A 210 -4.43 2.24 -15.49
CA THR A 210 -5.67 1.83 -16.14
C THR A 210 -6.69 2.97 -16.13
N LYS A 211 -7.60 2.95 -17.12
CA LYS A 211 -8.49 4.10 -17.38
C LYS A 211 -9.94 3.76 -17.70
N ASP A 212 -10.23 2.49 -17.98
CA ASP A 212 -11.48 2.10 -18.63
C ASP A 212 -12.34 1.14 -17.79
N CYS A 213 -11.91 0.80 -16.58
CA CYS A 213 -12.70 0.05 -15.61
C CYS A 213 -14.11 0.64 -15.45
N LYS A 214 -15.14 -0.21 -15.47
CA LYS A 214 -16.56 0.18 -15.29
C LYS A 214 -17.07 -0.04 -13.87
N ALA A 215 -16.33 -0.82 -13.10
CA ALA A 215 -16.50 -1.03 -11.67
C ALA A 215 -15.13 -1.42 -11.09
N GLY A 216 -15.09 -1.68 -9.78
CA GLY A 216 -13.86 -2.11 -9.13
C GLY A 216 -12.88 -0.95 -8.96
N HIS A 217 -11.60 -1.20 -9.22
CA HIS A 217 -10.53 -0.23 -9.06
C HIS A 217 -9.63 -0.24 -10.27
N ASP A 218 -9.26 0.95 -10.72
CA ASP A 218 -8.12 1.14 -11.59
C ASP A 218 -6.81 1.03 -10.79
N VAL A 219 -5.70 0.88 -11.50
CA VAL A 219 -4.36 0.72 -10.91
C VAL A 219 -3.37 1.64 -11.59
N LEU A 220 -2.66 2.44 -10.79
CA LEU A 220 -1.43 3.11 -11.19
C LEU A 220 -0.26 2.21 -10.82
N PHE A 221 0.54 1.83 -11.82
CA PHE A 221 1.76 1.07 -11.65
C PHE A 221 2.97 1.88 -12.14
N CYS A 222 4.03 1.92 -11.34
CA CYS A 222 5.32 2.46 -11.77
C CYS A 222 6.42 1.42 -11.56
N TYR A 223 7.09 1.06 -12.65
CA TYR A 223 8.27 0.22 -12.65
C TYR A 223 9.53 1.06 -12.58
N PHE A 224 10.41 0.73 -11.64
CA PHE A 224 11.70 1.38 -11.47
C PHE A 224 12.79 0.44 -12.02
N ILE A 225 13.61 0.92 -12.95
CA ILE A 225 14.71 0.11 -13.52
C ILE A 225 15.70 -0.25 -12.40
N GLU A 226 16.09 -1.52 -12.34
CA GLU A 226 16.75 -2.12 -11.16
C GLU A 226 15.86 -2.01 -9.92
N PRO A 227 14.71 -2.71 -9.90
CA PRO A 227 13.75 -2.58 -8.82
C PRO A 227 14.34 -3.05 -7.49
N LEU A 228 13.74 -2.56 -6.40
CA LEU A 228 14.02 -3.07 -5.06
C LEU A 228 13.53 -4.52 -4.96
N GLN A 229 14.41 -5.42 -4.51
CA GLN A 229 14.15 -6.85 -4.37
C GLN A 229 14.01 -7.26 -2.90
N GLU A 230 13.42 -8.43 -2.66
CA GLU A 230 13.32 -8.98 -1.32
C GLU A 230 14.70 -9.14 -0.66
N GLY A 231 14.77 -8.81 0.63
CA GLY A 231 16.01 -8.87 1.42
C GLY A 231 16.91 -7.65 1.26
N GLU A 232 16.64 -6.77 0.30
CA GLU A 232 17.41 -5.54 0.13
C GLU A 232 17.03 -4.46 1.13
N LYS A 233 17.94 -3.51 1.37
CA LYS A 233 17.65 -2.36 2.23
C LYS A 233 16.85 -1.31 1.44
N PRO A 234 15.63 -0.95 1.89
CA PRO A 234 14.81 0.03 1.19
C PRO A 234 15.32 1.47 1.35
N PHE A 235 16.00 1.76 2.47
CA PHE A 235 16.52 3.08 2.80
C PHE A 235 17.93 2.97 3.37
N THR A 236 18.76 3.98 3.13
CA THR A 236 19.95 4.21 3.94
C THR A 236 19.52 4.80 5.29
N PRO A 237 20.28 4.57 6.40
CA PRO A 237 20.00 5.21 7.68
C PRO A 237 19.93 6.74 7.58
N GLU A 238 20.80 7.34 6.77
CA GLU A 238 20.86 8.77 6.52
C GLU A 238 19.58 9.29 5.87
N LEU A 239 19.10 8.61 4.83
CA LEU A 239 17.86 8.93 4.14
C LEU A 239 16.66 8.81 5.08
N TYR A 240 16.58 7.72 5.83
CA TYR A 240 15.47 7.49 6.75
C TYR A 240 15.42 8.51 7.88
N ASN A 241 16.59 8.89 8.42
CA ASN A 241 16.69 9.94 9.43
C ASN A 241 16.27 11.31 8.89
N ALA A 242 16.65 11.63 7.64
CA ALA A 242 16.26 12.86 6.97
C ALA A 242 14.74 13.00 6.84
N LEU A 243 14.01 11.92 6.53
CA LEU A 243 12.54 11.91 6.44
C LEU A 243 11.85 12.43 7.71
N TRP A 244 12.45 12.17 8.87
CA TRP A 244 11.86 12.51 10.16
C TRP A 244 12.43 13.77 10.79
N GLY A 245 13.34 14.47 10.11
CA GLY A 245 14.10 15.57 10.70
C GLY A 245 14.89 15.13 11.93
N LEU A 246 15.20 13.83 12.03
CA LEU A 246 16.04 13.25 13.06
C LEU A 246 17.47 13.50 12.62
N GLU A 247 17.91 14.75 12.69
CA GLU A 247 19.34 14.99 12.80
C GLU A 247 19.77 14.23 14.06
N THR A 248 20.54 13.17 13.88
CA THR A 248 21.46 12.74 14.92
C THR A 248 22.40 13.91 15.09
N ASP A 249 22.02 14.86 15.96
CA ASP A 249 22.96 15.71 16.65
C ASP A 249 24.03 14.75 17.13
N THR A 250 25.16 14.73 16.40
CA THR A 250 26.37 14.08 16.83
C THR A 250 26.56 14.56 18.23
N ALA A 251 26.36 13.67 19.21
CA ALA A 251 26.55 13.96 20.60
C ALA A 251 27.86 14.72 20.67
N PHE A 252 27.80 15.99 21.10
CA PHE A 252 28.97 16.83 21.29
C PHE A 252 29.92 15.98 22.12
N ILE A 253 30.93 15.41 21.47
CA ILE A 253 32.08 14.90 22.18
C ILE A 253 32.65 16.19 22.74
N SER A 254 32.35 16.45 24.02
CA SER A 254 33.00 17.50 24.76
C SER A 254 34.46 17.12 24.76
N VAL A 255 35.19 17.58 23.74
CA VAL A 255 36.64 17.56 23.72
C VAL A 255 37.00 18.32 24.98
N PRO A 256 37.59 17.69 26.01
CA PRO A 256 38.04 18.44 27.16
C PRO A 256 39.05 19.45 26.60
N SER A 257 38.71 20.73 26.73
CA SER A 257 39.56 21.83 26.31
C SER A 257 40.96 21.57 26.86
N VAL A 258 41.92 21.41 25.96
CA VAL A 258 43.34 21.38 26.26
C VAL A 258 43.73 22.80 26.67
N ALA A 259 43.39 23.14 27.91
CA ALA A 259 43.71 24.40 28.53
C ALA A 259 44.01 24.21 30.03
N THR A 260 44.69 23.13 30.40
CA THR A 260 45.59 23.17 31.57
C THR A 260 46.92 23.76 31.14
N VAL A 261 46.90 25.08 31.02
CA VAL A 261 48.07 25.93 30.90
C VAL A 261 48.91 25.78 32.17
N LEU A 262 50.19 25.44 31.96
CA LEU A 262 51.30 25.48 32.92
C LEU A 262 51.25 26.75 33.78
N LEU A 263 51.06 26.61 35.09
CA LEU A 263 51.21 27.70 36.05
C LEU A 263 52.43 27.46 36.93
N VAL A 264 53.55 27.98 36.40
CA VAL A 264 54.66 28.66 37.08
C VAL A 264 55.21 28.04 38.37
N SER A 265 56.34 27.35 38.22
CA SER A 265 57.39 27.28 39.24
C SER A 265 57.99 28.68 39.47
N ALA A 266 57.92 29.18 40.72
CA ALA A 266 59.00 29.86 41.44
C ALA A 266 58.44 30.80 42.53
N LEU A 267 58.64 30.42 43.79
CA LEU A 267 59.27 31.26 44.82
C LEU A 267 59.41 30.42 46.10
N ILE A 268 60.47 29.62 46.12
CA ILE A 268 61.21 29.33 47.34
C ILE A 268 62.21 30.49 47.51
N ILE A 269 62.58 30.74 48.76
CA ILE A 269 63.54 31.74 49.29
C ILE A 269 62.89 33.14 49.42
N TRP A 270 62.69 33.74 50.59
CA TRP A 270 63.60 34.05 51.72
C TRP A 270 62.77 34.11 53.03
N THR A 271 63.12 33.45 54.15
CA THR A 271 64.06 33.88 55.23
C THR A 271 64.06 35.36 55.55
#